data_AF-A0A3N5J8A6-F1
#
_entry.id   AF-A0A3N5J8A6-F1
#
_cell.length_a   1.000
_cell.length_b   1.000
_cell.length_c   1.000
_cell.angle_alpha   90.00
_cell.angle_beta   90.00
_cell.angle_gamma   90.00
#
_symmetry.space_group_name_H-M   'P 1'
#
loop_
_entity.id
_entity.type
_entity.pdbx_description
1 polymer ?
#
loop_
_entity_poly.entity_id
_entity_poly.type
_entity_poly.pdbx_seq_one_letter_code
_entity_poly.pdbx_strand_id
1 'polypeptide(L)'
;MSVIEYDVIVIGAGVAGLTAGSWLSGQGLKVAMVTTGEPTACLSTGCIDVCAQDDNPLQGIAHLPAEHPFHLVSDTAIRQALNDFQQIMIDVDMPYTGVLEKNRRILSAIGTFKTTCLTPVTMQASPQNENEKIHIITFTGLKDFYPGYIISRFQNASFSIYNAGVPTTMGIAANFEDDAFLEAFILWLEKQNIREDKIAFPAVLGLESAMSVKKRIEHRLERPIFEIPTIPPSMPGRRLFNGLKDHFRRKGGVIYWGWPVVGVEKAGRQIEAVMAESRG
;
A
#
# COMPACT_ATOMS: atom_id res chain seq x y z
N MET A 1 15.51 -32.26 17.48
CA MET A 1 14.50 -31.19 17.37
C MET A 1 14.92 -30.07 18.31
N SER A 2 15.16 -28.87 17.78
CA SER A 2 15.36 -27.68 18.62
C SER A 2 14.00 -27.09 18.96
N VAL A 3 13.68 -26.99 20.25
CA VAL A 3 12.48 -26.29 20.72
C VAL A 3 12.87 -24.84 20.99
N ILE A 4 12.16 -23.89 20.39
CA ILE A 4 12.33 -22.47 20.65
C ILE A 4 11.03 -21.95 21.25
N GLU A 5 11.10 -21.45 22.47
CA GLU A 5 9.93 -20.93 23.19
C GLU A 5 9.61 -19.49 22.77
N TYR A 6 8.32 -19.23 22.58
CA TYR A 6 7.71 -17.93 22.28
C TYR A 6 6.42 -17.82 23.08
N ASP A 7 6.05 -16.60 23.48
CA ASP A 7 4.77 -16.36 24.14
C ASP A 7 3.62 -16.49 23.15
N VAL A 8 3.85 -16.06 21.89
CA VAL A 8 2.85 -16.13 20.81
C VAL A 8 3.51 -16.52 19.49
N ILE A 9 2.86 -17.43 18.74
CA ILE A 9 3.20 -17.76 17.37
C ILE A 9 2.05 -17.31 16.45
N VAL A 10 2.36 -16.42 15.51
CA VAL A 10 1.43 -15.96 14.47
C VAL A 10 1.70 -16.73 13.17
N ILE A 11 0.68 -17.40 12.64
CA ILE A 11 0.76 -18.13 11.38
C ILE A 11 0.29 -17.24 10.24
N GLY A 12 1.23 -16.78 9.41
CA GLY A 12 0.99 -15.94 8.23
C GLY A 12 1.46 -14.49 8.40
N ALA A 13 2.22 -14.01 7.40
CA ALA A 13 2.78 -12.65 7.36
C ALA A 13 1.93 -11.64 6.57
N GLY A 14 0.62 -11.82 6.56
CA GLY A 14 -0.31 -10.82 6.00
C GLY A 14 -0.46 -9.59 6.90
N VAL A 15 -1.23 -8.59 6.44
CA VAL A 15 -1.49 -7.36 7.21
C VAL A 15 -2.04 -7.68 8.61
N ALA A 16 -3.01 -8.59 8.71
CA ALA A 16 -3.59 -8.97 10.00
C ALA A 16 -2.53 -9.57 10.96
N GLY A 17 -1.68 -10.46 10.45
CA GLY A 17 -0.62 -11.08 11.26
C GLY A 17 0.45 -10.09 11.68
N LEU A 18 0.88 -9.20 10.79
CA LEU A 18 1.86 -8.15 11.08
C LEU A 18 1.32 -7.13 12.08
N THR A 19 0.07 -6.71 11.95
CA THR A 19 -0.58 -5.80 12.90
C THR A 19 -0.71 -6.45 14.28
N ALA A 20 -1.29 -7.65 14.35
CA ALA A 20 -1.47 -8.37 15.62
C ALA A 20 -0.13 -8.68 16.30
N GLY A 21 0.83 -9.21 15.53
CA GLY A 21 2.17 -9.51 16.04
C GLY A 21 2.92 -8.27 16.52
N SER A 22 2.80 -7.14 15.82
CA SER A 22 3.44 -5.88 16.23
C SER A 22 2.84 -5.34 17.51
N TRP A 23 1.51 -5.39 17.64
CA TRP A 23 0.83 -4.98 18.86
C TRP A 23 1.26 -5.84 20.05
N LEU A 24 1.24 -7.17 19.91
CA LEU A 24 1.67 -8.11 20.96
C LEU A 24 3.14 -7.93 21.34
N SER A 25 4.03 -7.77 20.35
CA SER A 25 5.45 -7.52 20.62
C SER A 25 5.65 -6.17 21.34
N GLY A 26 4.85 -5.17 20.99
CA GLY A 26 4.82 -3.88 21.68
C GLY A 26 4.37 -3.96 23.15
N GLN A 27 3.65 -5.02 23.53
CA GLN A 27 3.31 -5.32 24.94
C GLN A 27 4.43 -6.10 25.67
N GLY A 28 5.58 -6.29 25.04
CA GLY A 28 6.73 -7.01 25.63
C GLY A 28 6.69 -8.53 25.46
N LEU A 29 5.71 -9.07 24.72
CA LEU A 29 5.64 -10.51 24.44
C LEU A 29 6.69 -10.91 23.39
N LYS A 30 7.29 -12.09 23.57
CA LYS A 30 8.18 -12.70 22.58
C LYS A 30 7.33 -13.35 21.48
N VAL A 31 7.21 -12.67 20.35
CA VAL A 31 6.36 -13.11 19.23
C VAL A 31 7.20 -13.67 18.07
N ALA A 32 6.85 -14.87 17.63
CA ALA A 32 7.29 -15.44 16.36
C ALA A 32 6.19 -15.34 15.30
N MET A 33 6.59 -15.16 14.06
CA MET A 33 5.73 -15.27 12.91
C MET A 33 6.30 -16.31 11.95
N VAL A 34 5.46 -17.25 11.51
CA VAL A 34 5.84 -18.31 10.57
C VAL A 34 5.05 -18.14 9.28
N THR A 35 5.72 -18.25 8.12
CA THR A 35 5.06 -18.04 6.84
C THR A 35 5.70 -18.85 5.71
N THR A 36 4.86 -19.27 4.77
CA THR A 36 5.25 -20.06 3.59
C THR A 36 5.91 -19.22 2.50
N GLY A 37 5.58 -17.93 2.38
CA GLY A 37 6.04 -17.09 1.27
C GLY A 37 5.57 -15.64 1.37
N GLU A 38 5.76 -14.88 0.29
CA GLU A 38 5.34 -13.47 0.24
C GLU A 38 3.81 -13.34 0.39
N PRO A 39 3.33 -12.36 1.17
CA PRO A 39 1.90 -12.19 1.40
C PRO A 39 1.20 -11.52 0.24
N THR A 40 -0.12 -11.72 0.17
CA THR A 40 -1.01 -11.11 -0.82
C THR A 40 -1.07 -9.58 -0.76
N ALA A 41 -0.63 -8.98 0.35
CA ALA A 41 -0.53 -7.52 0.49
C ALA A 41 0.32 -6.87 -0.63
N CYS A 42 1.34 -7.58 -1.12
CA CYS A 42 2.19 -7.15 -2.25
C CYS A 42 1.43 -7.02 -3.59
N LEU A 43 0.21 -7.56 -3.68
CA LEU A 43 -0.67 -7.51 -4.84
C LEU A 43 -1.78 -6.46 -4.69
N SER A 44 -1.90 -5.83 -3.52
CA SER A 44 -2.95 -4.84 -3.23
C SER A 44 -2.66 -3.47 -3.84
N THR A 45 -3.66 -2.59 -3.90
CA THR A 45 -3.45 -1.17 -4.27
C THR A 45 -2.68 -0.37 -3.23
N GLY A 46 -2.30 -0.97 -2.09
CA GLY A 46 -1.72 -0.28 -0.94
C GLY A 46 -2.73 0.58 -0.17
N CYS A 47 -3.97 0.72 -0.62
CA CYS A 47 -5.01 1.47 0.09
C CYS A 47 -5.69 0.61 1.17
N ILE A 48 -6.27 1.28 2.17
CA ILE A 48 -7.02 0.63 3.25
C ILE A 48 -8.51 0.90 3.05
N ASP A 49 -9.24 -0.17 2.75
CA ASP A 49 -10.68 -0.17 2.60
C ASP A 49 -11.34 -0.51 3.93
N VAL A 50 -12.43 0.18 4.25
CA VAL A 50 -13.25 -0.11 5.43
C VAL A 50 -14.61 -0.63 4.95
N CYS A 51 -15.55 0.26 4.61
CA CYS A 51 -16.79 -0.11 3.93
C CYS A 51 -16.99 0.85 2.76
N ALA A 52 -16.88 0.35 1.54
CA ALA A 52 -16.88 1.14 0.31
C ALA A 52 -18.28 1.35 -0.31
N GLN A 53 -19.35 0.89 0.37
CA GLN A 53 -20.73 0.97 -0.12
C GLN A 53 -21.35 2.36 0.02
N ASP A 54 -20.78 3.21 0.86
CA ASP A 54 -21.26 4.56 1.16
C ASP A 54 -20.10 5.55 1.13
N ASP A 55 -20.38 6.86 1.06
CA ASP A 55 -19.37 7.91 1.19
C ASP A 55 -18.82 7.95 2.63
N ASN A 56 -19.62 7.60 3.64
CA ASN A 56 -19.16 7.44 5.01
C ASN A 56 -19.08 5.95 5.41
N PRO A 57 -17.87 5.40 5.65
CA PRO A 57 -17.70 4.01 6.07
C PRO A 57 -18.57 3.54 7.25
N LEU A 58 -18.76 4.36 8.29
CA LEU A 58 -19.54 3.97 9.46
C LEU A 58 -21.04 3.87 9.13
N GLN A 59 -21.55 4.76 8.28
CA GLN A 59 -22.92 4.66 7.77
C GLN A 59 -23.07 3.41 6.89
N GLY A 60 -22.10 3.14 6.03
CA GLY A 60 -22.06 1.91 5.25
C GLY A 60 -22.09 0.66 6.12
N ILE A 61 -21.33 0.63 7.23
CA ILE A 61 -21.33 -0.47 8.21
C ILE A 61 -22.71 -0.65 8.86
N ALA A 62 -23.38 0.44 9.25
CA ALA A 62 -24.70 0.39 9.87
C ALA A 62 -25.76 -0.26 8.96
N HIS A 63 -25.58 -0.21 7.64
CA HIS A 63 -26.48 -0.84 6.66
C HIS A 63 -26.15 -2.31 6.34
N LEU A 64 -25.06 -2.86 6.87
CA LEU A 64 -24.67 -4.26 6.64
C LEU A 64 -25.57 -5.22 7.45
N PRO A 65 -25.76 -6.47 6.97
CA PRO A 65 -26.49 -7.50 7.73
C PRO A 65 -25.94 -7.66 9.15
N ALA A 66 -26.81 -7.96 10.13
CA ALA A 66 -26.44 -7.98 11.55
C ALA A 66 -25.31 -8.99 11.89
N GLU A 67 -25.23 -10.07 11.13
CA GLU A 67 -24.20 -11.11 11.20
C GLU A 67 -22.85 -10.72 10.55
N HIS A 68 -22.78 -9.54 9.90
CA HIS A 68 -21.56 -9.10 9.22
C HIS A 68 -20.42 -8.87 10.23
N PRO A 69 -19.16 -9.29 9.95
CA PRO A 69 -18.04 -9.17 10.89
C PRO A 69 -17.74 -7.76 11.43
N PHE A 70 -18.14 -6.71 10.70
CA PHE A 70 -18.01 -5.33 11.20
C PHE A 70 -18.83 -5.07 12.47
N HIS A 71 -19.94 -5.80 12.69
CA HIS A 71 -20.74 -5.69 13.92
C HIS A 71 -20.11 -6.41 15.12
N LEU A 72 -18.98 -7.12 14.92
CA LEU A 72 -18.19 -7.72 16.02
C LEU A 72 -17.22 -6.72 16.66
N VAL A 73 -17.03 -5.56 16.06
CA VAL A 73 -16.11 -4.51 16.53
C VAL A 73 -16.85 -3.19 16.67
N SER A 74 -16.54 -2.42 17.70
CA SER A 74 -17.16 -1.10 17.88
C SER A 74 -16.57 -0.05 16.94
N ASP A 75 -17.35 0.98 16.60
CA ASP A 75 -16.87 2.14 15.83
C ASP A 75 -15.62 2.78 16.45
N THR A 76 -15.54 2.78 17.78
CA THR A 76 -14.38 3.31 18.52
C THR A 76 -13.13 2.47 18.26
N ALA A 77 -13.26 1.14 18.24
CA ALA A 77 -12.17 0.23 17.92
C ALA A 77 -11.70 0.39 16.46
N ILE A 78 -12.62 0.55 15.51
CA ILE A 78 -12.28 0.80 14.09
C ILE A 78 -11.48 2.09 13.96
N ARG A 79 -11.95 3.18 14.59
CA ARG A 79 -11.27 4.47 14.58
C ARG A 79 -9.86 4.37 15.16
N GLN A 80 -9.73 3.74 16.33
CA GLN A 80 -8.43 3.58 16.97
C GLN A 80 -7.47 2.78 16.09
N ALA A 81 -7.93 1.67 15.50
CA ALA A 81 -7.11 0.84 14.62
C ALA A 81 -6.59 1.61 13.39
N LEU A 82 -7.40 2.48 12.79
CA LEU A 82 -6.97 3.31 11.67
C LEU A 82 -5.97 4.39 12.09
N ASN A 83 -6.19 5.03 13.25
CA ASN A 83 -5.25 6.01 13.81
C ASN A 83 -3.90 5.36 14.13
N ASP A 84 -3.92 4.20 14.80
CA ASP A 84 -2.72 3.43 15.13
C ASP A 84 -1.98 3.02 13.85
N PHE A 85 -2.70 2.55 12.84
CA PHE A 85 -2.14 2.24 11.53
C PHE A 85 -1.47 3.46 10.90
N GLN A 86 -2.15 4.62 10.85
CA GLN A 86 -1.56 5.83 10.29
C GLN A 86 -0.29 6.25 11.05
N GLN A 87 -0.26 6.13 12.38
CA GLN A 87 0.92 6.42 13.18
C GLN A 87 2.08 5.46 12.88
N ILE A 88 1.80 4.15 12.81
CA ILE A 88 2.80 3.14 12.41
C ILE A 88 3.41 3.50 11.06
N MET A 89 2.56 3.89 10.11
CA MET A 89 2.98 4.21 8.75
C MET A 89 3.75 5.54 8.67
N ILE A 90 3.48 6.50 9.56
CA ILE A 90 4.33 7.71 9.74
C ILE A 90 5.72 7.31 10.25
N ASP A 91 5.82 6.42 11.23
CA ASP A 91 7.10 6.00 11.85
C ASP A 91 8.03 5.23 10.88
N VAL A 92 7.49 4.76 9.75
CA VAL A 92 8.24 4.10 8.67
C VAL A 92 8.32 4.95 7.39
N ASP A 93 8.10 6.28 7.50
CA ASP A 93 8.17 7.27 6.41
C ASP A 93 7.26 6.97 5.21
N MET A 94 6.11 6.38 5.48
CA MET A 94 5.10 6.05 4.47
C MET A 94 3.71 6.53 4.92
N PRO A 95 3.52 7.84 5.18
CA PRO A 95 2.28 8.32 5.78
C PRO A 95 1.06 8.01 4.90
N TYR A 96 -0.06 7.79 5.57
CA TYR A 96 -1.38 7.59 4.96
C TYR A 96 -2.27 8.78 5.26
N THR A 97 -3.11 9.15 4.29
CA THR A 97 -4.14 10.18 4.41
C THR A 97 -5.52 9.56 4.26
N GLY A 98 -6.50 10.13 4.96
CA GLY A 98 -7.83 9.54 5.08
C GLY A 98 -8.43 9.85 6.44
N VAL A 99 -9.76 9.77 6.52
CA VAL A 99 -10.50 9.80 7.78
C VAL A 99 -11.63 8.78 7.68
N LEU A 100 -12.00 8.18 8.80
CA LEU A 100 -13.02 7.14 8.86
C LEU A 100 -14.41 7.63 8.42
N GLU A 101 -14.66 8.94 8.49
CA GLU A 101 -15.94 9.56 8.13
C GLU A 101 -16.13 9.76 6.62
N LYS A 102 -15.08 9.55 5.83
CA LYS A 102 -15.10 9.93 4.41
C LYS A 102 -14.23 9.03 3.55
N ASN A 103 -14.89 8.16 2.81
CA ASN A 103 -14.31 7.50 1.66
C ASN A 103 -13.91 8.51 0.59
N ARG A 104 -12.97 8.08 -0.23
CA ARG A 104 -12.40 8.82 -1.37
C ARG A 104 -12.22 7.90 -2.54
N ARG A 105 -12.06 8.50 -3.70
CA ARG A 105 -11.82 7.80 -4.96
C ARG A 105 -10.35 7.84 -5.31
N ILE A 106 -9.83 6.70 -5.74
CA ILE A 106 -8.54 6.58 -6.41
C ILE A 106 -8.76 6.19 -7.87
N LEU A 107 -8.10 6.88 -8.79
CA LEU A 107 -8.12 6.56 -10.21
C LEU A 107 -7.36 5.25 -10.44
N SER A 108 -7.91 4.36 -11.27
CA SER A 108 -7.28 3.11 -11.68
C SER A 108 -6.64 3.22 -13.07
N ALA A 109 -5.75 2.29 -13.40
CA ALA A 109 -5.08 2.23 -14.70
C ALA A 109 -6.03 2.05 -15.90
N ILE A 110 -7.28 1.61 -15.68
CA ILE A 110 -8.32 1.46 -16.71
C ILE A 110 -9.26 2.68 -16.78
N GLY A 111 -8.94 3.76 -16.06
CA GLY A 111 -9.68 5.02 -16.11
C GLY A 111 -10.97 5.06 -15.27
N THR A 112 -11.24 4.04 -14.45
CA THR A 112 -12.37 4.03 -13.49
C THR A 112 -11.89 4.35 -12.07
N PHE A 113 -12.82 4.63 -11.17
CA PHE A 113 -12.52 4.89 -9.77
C PHE A 113 -12.70 3.66 -8.89
N LYS A 114 -11.80 3.49 -7.92
CA LYS A 114 -11.97 2.62 -6.76
C LYS A 114 -12.25 3.48 -5.53
N THR A 115 -13.24 3.10 -4.74
CA THR A 115 -13.53 3.71 -3.43
C THR A 115 -12.63 3.11 -2.35
N THR A 116 -12.13 3.94 -1.43
CA THR A 116 -11.26 3.54 -0.31
C THR A 116 -11.32 4.56 0.82
N CYS A 117 -10.88 4.18 2.03
CA CYS A 117 -10.90 5.05 3.20
C CYS A 117 -9.55 5.75 3.40
N LEU A 118 -8.46 4.99 3.50
CA LEU A 118 -7.10 5.53 3.62
C LEU A 118 -6.29 5.23 2.37
N THR A 119 -5.47 6.18 1.96
CA THR A 119 -4.54 6.04 0.83
C THR A 119 -3.12 6.40 1.27
N PRO A 120 -2.08 5.77 0.71
CA PRO A 120 -0.73 6.34 0.79
C PRO A 120 -0.76 7.79 0.33
N VAL A 121 0.05 8.65 0.93
CA VAL A 121 0.13 10.07 0.49
C VAL A 121 0.51 10.22 -0.99
N THR A 122 1.14 9.20 -1.59
CA THR A 122 1.44 9.20 -3.03
C THR A 122 0.20 9.16 -3.90
N MET A 123 -0.96 8.75 -3.39
CA MET A 123 -2.22 8.74 -4.13
C MET A 123 -3.17 9.87 -3.72
N GLN A 124 -2.78 10.73 -2.78
CA GLN A 124 -3.69 11.70 -2.14
C GLN A 124 -4.35 12.67 -3.11
N ALA A 125 -3.63 13.03 -4.18
CA ALA A 125 -4.10 14.01 -5.14
C ALA A 125 -4.95 13.38 -6.26
N SER A 126 -5.26 12.08 -6.19
CA SER A 126 -6.13 11.41 -7.17
C SER A 126 -7.41 12.22 -7.41
N PRO A 127 -7.86 12.35 -8.67
CA PRO A 127 -9.13 13.02 -8.96
C PRO A 127 -10.28 12.30 -8.25
N GLN A 128 -11.33 13.05 -7.93
CA GLN A 128 -12.56 12.57 -7.31
C GLN A 128 -13.71 12.45 -8.34
N ASN A 129 -13.54 13.01 -9.53
CA ASN A 129 -14.44 12.87 -10.67
C ASN A 129 -13.69 13.04 -12.01
N GLU A 130 -14.36 12.72 -13.11
CA GLU A 130 -13.82 12.67 -14.47
C GLU A 130 -13.62 14.06 -15.12
N ASN A 131 -14.12 15.13 -14.50
CA ASN A 131 -14.01 16.50 -15.04
C ASN A 131 -12.70 17.19 -14.65
N GLU A 132 -11.99 16.67 -13.66
CA GLU A 132 -10.70 17.23 -13.21
C GLU A 132 -9.64 17.14 -14.32
N LYS A 133 -8.77 18.16 -14.38
CA LYS A 133 -7.71 18.26 -15.38
C LYS A 133 -6.47 17.51 -14.89
N ILE A 134 -6.09 16.45 -15.59
CA ILE A 134 -4.96 15.59 -15.20
C ILE A 134 -3.99 15.37 -16.37
N HIS A 135 -2.69 15.46 -16.11
CA HIS A 135 -1.67 15.10 -17.08
C HIS A 135 -1.02 13.77 -16.68
N ILE A 136 -1.07 12.77 -17.56
CA ILE A 136 -0.58 11.42 -17.26
C ILE A 136 0.83 11.27 -17.82
N ILE A 137 1.79 10.94 -16.96
CA ILE A 137 3.10 10.47 -17.39
C ILE A 137 3.05 8.95 -17.51
N THR A 138 3.40 8.44 -18.68
CA THR A 138 3.67 7.01 -18.88
C THR A 138 5.11 6.80 -19.35
N PHE A 139 5.53 5.54 -19.42
CA PHE A 139 6.89 5.16 -19.73
C PHE A 139 6.98 4.29 -20.98
N THR A 140 8.02 4.51 -21.79
CA THR A 140 8.24 3.76 -23.03
C THR A 140 8.31 2.25 -22.75
N GLY A 141 7.45 1.48 -23.41
CA GLY A 141 7.44 0.03 -23.30
C GLY A 141 6.81 -0.52 -22.01
N LEU A 142 6.34 0.33 -21.09
CA LEU A 142 5.64 -0.12 -19.88
C LEU A 142 4.35 -0.82 -20.29
N LYS A 143 4.34 -2.15 -20.11
CA LYS A 143 3.16 -2.97 -20.37
C LYS A 143 2.14 -2.72 -19.25
N ASP A 144 0.87 -2.86 -19.60
CA ASP A 144 -0.24 -2.86 -18.64
C ASP A 144 -0.57 -1.51 -17.99
N PHE A 145 -0.01 -0.41 -18.51
CA PHE A 145 -0.46 0.94 -18.21
C PHE A 145 -0.63 1.74 -19.50
N TYR A 146 -1.88 1.83 -19.98
CA TYR A 146 -2.20 2.49 -21.25
C TYR A 146 -2.98 3.77 -20.99
N PRO A 147 -2.38 4.97 -21.17
CA PRO A 147 -3.05 6.23 -20.86
C PRO A 147 -4.33 6.45 -21.67
N GLY A 148 -4.47 5.80 -22.83
CA GLY A 148 -5.69 5.84 -23.65
C GLY A 148 -6.95 5.37 -22.92
N TYR A 149 -6.85 4.43 -21.97
CA TYR A 149 -8.00 4.02 -21.16
C TYR A 149 -8.48 5.15 -20.24
N ILE A 150 -7.56 5.96 -19.72
CA ILE A 150 -7.90 7.09 -18.87
C ILE A 150 -8.44 8.25 -19.72
N ILE A 151 -7.75 8.59 -20.82
CA ILE A 151 -8.14 9.71 -21.70
C ILE A 151 -9.50 9.48 -22.37
N SER A 152 -9.86 8.22 -22.65
CA SER A 152 -11.21 7.93 -23.18
C SER A 152 -12.34 8.21 -22.19
N ARG A 153 -12.03 8.39 -20.90
CA ARG A 153 -12.99 8.69 -19.82
C ARG A 153 -12.85 10.11 -19.26
N PHE A 154 -11.64 10.68 -19.30
CA PHE A 154 -11.33 12.02 -18.81
C PHE A 154 -11.15 12.98 -19.97
N GLN A 155 -12.16 13.83 -20.22
CA GLN A 155 -12.15 14.77 -21.34
C GLN A 155 -11.03 15.82 -21.24
N ASN A 156 -10.61 16.14 -20.01
CA ASN A 156 -9.56 17.12 -19.73
C ASN A 156 -8.22 16.45 -19.37
N ALA A 157 -7.96 15.25 -19.89
CA ALA A 157 -6.72 14.55 -19.69
C ALA A 157 -5.81 14.61 -20.92
N SER A 158 -4.52 14.78 -20.69
CA SER A 158 -3.47 14.60 -21.69
C SER A 158 -2.36 13.69 -21.15
N PHE A 159 -1.39 13.34 -21.98
CA PHE A 159 -0.29 12.48 -21.54
C PHE A 159 1.03 12.78 -22.24
N SER A 160 2.13 12.43 -21.57
CA SER A 160 3.48 12.42 -22.10
C SER A 160 4.16 11.09 -21.83
N ILE A 161 5.12 10.71 -22.68
CA ILE A 161 5.86 9.45 -22.56
C ILE A 161 7.33 9.74 -22.27
N TYR A 162 7.85 9.17 -21.17
CA TYR A 162 9.28 9.21 -20.83
C TYR A 162 9.96 7.86 -21.09
N ASN A 163 11.18 7.86 -21.62
CA ASN A 163 11.96 6.64 -21.74
C ASN A 163 12.81 6.43 -20.47
N ALA A 164 12.37 5.53 -19.59
CA ALA A 164 13.09 5.18 -18.38
C ALA A 164 14.23 4.16 -18.60
N GLY A 165 14.46 3.68 -19.82
CA GLY A 165 15.46 2.66 -20.14
C GLY A 165 15.08 1.23 -19.75
N VAL A 166 13.96 1.05 -19.04
CA VAL A 166 13.42 -0.26 -18.63
C VAL A 166 11.88 -0.30 -18.73
N PRO A 167 11.27 -1.42 -19.17
CA PRO A 167 9.83 -1.49 -19.46
C PRO A 167 8.98 -2.11 -18.32
N THR A 168 9.46 -2.11 -17.08
CA THR A 168 8.76 -2.77 -15.96
C THR A 168 8.52 -1.81 -14.80
N THR A 169 7.37 -1.92 -14.13
CA THR A 169 7.00 -1.10 -12.96
C THR A 169 8.11 -1.10 -11.91
N MET A 170 8.63 -2.29 -11.56
CA MET A 170 9.69 -2.43 -10.56
C MET A 170 11.02 -1.85 -11.04
N GLY A 171 11.40 -2.05 -12.30
CA GLY A 171 12.63 -1.48 -12.85
C GLY A 171 12.59 0.05 -12.88
N ILE A 172 11.45 0.63 -13.29
CA ILE A 172 11.27 2.08 -13.28
C ILE A 172 11.33 2.61 -11.84
N ALA A 173 10.65 1.94 -10.90
CA ALA A 173 10.72 2.28 -9.49
C ALA A 173 12.14 2.21 -8.92
N ALA A 174 12.94 1.23 -9.33
CA ALA A 174 14.34 1.13 -8.95
C ALA A 174 15.17 2.30 -9.50
N ASN A 175 14.91 2.75 -10.74
CA ASN A 175 15.59 3.92 -11.30
C ASN A 175 15.27 5.21 -10.52
N PHE A 176 14.06 5.34 -9.97
CA PHE A 176 13.71 6.49 -9.13
C PHE A 176 14.42 6.54 -7.77
N GLU A 177 15.12 5.47 -7.37
CA GLU A 177 16.04 5.48 -6.22
C GLU A 177 17.38 6.13 -6.55
N ASP A 178 17.71 6.32 -7.85
CA ASP A 178 18.93 7.00 -8.29
C ASP A 178 18.69 8.51 -8.47
N ASP A 179 19.49 9.32 -7.77
CA ASP A 179 19.36 10.78 -7.76
C ASP A 179 19.60 11.42 -9.14
N ALA A 180 20.51 10.85 -9.94
CA ALA A 180 20.81 11.38 -11.27
C ALA A 180 19.66 11.10 -12.25
N PHE A 181 19.05 9.91 -12.17
CA PHE A 181 17.85 9.59 -12.91
C PHE A 181 16.67 10.49 -12.52
N LEU A 182 16.43 10.69 -11.22
CA LEU A 182 15.36 11.57 -10.75
C LEU A 182 15.55 13.02 -11.22
N GLU A 183 16.77 13.56 -11.13
CA GLU A 183 17.04 14.92 -11.61
C GLU A 183 16.85 15.04 -13.14
N ALA A 184 17.35 14.08 -13.92
CA ALA A 184 17.15 14.05 -15.37
C ALA A 184 15.66 13.96 -15.74
N PHE A 185 14.90 13.16 -14.99
CA PHE A 185 13.46 13.03 -15.17
C PHE A 185 12.71 14.34 -14.87
N ILE A 186 13.04 15.02 -13.76
CA ILE A 186 12.44 16.31 -13.40
C ILE A 186 12.74 17.36 -14.48
N LEU A 187 13.98 17.46 -14.95
CA LEU A 187 14.37 18.39 -16.02
C LEU A 187 13.65 18.10 -17.33
N TRP A 188 13.35 16.83 -17.62
CA TRP A 188 12.50 16.47 -18.76
C TRP A 188 11.05 16.88 -18.54
N LEU A 189 10.53 16.65 -17.32
CA LEU A 189 9.14 16.92 -16.95
C LEU A 189 8.82 18.43 -16.98
N GLU A 190 9.74 19.27 -16.52
CA GLU A 190 9.66 20.74 -16.61
C GLU A 190 9.49 21.25 -18.05
N LYS A 191 10.02 20.53 -19.05
CA LYS A 191 9.92 20.88 -20.47
C LYS A 191 8.62 20.48 -21.13
N GLN A 192 7.75 19.73 -20.46
CA GLN A 192 6.49 19.22 -21.06
C GLN A 192 5.38 20.29 -21.15
N ASN A 193 5.58 21.49 -20.59
CA ASN A 193 4.58 22.59 -20.62
C ASN A 193 3.17 22.15 -20.18
N ILE A 194 3.10 21.30 -19.15
CA ILE A 194 1.85 20.77 -18.58
C ILE A 194 0.97 21.94 -18.11
N ARG A 195 -0.32 21.91 -18.44
CA ARG A 195 -1.31 22.96 -18.11
C ARG A 195 -2.37 22.48 -17.12
N GLU A 196 -2.44 21.18 -16.91
CA GLU A 196 -3.36 20.51 -16.01
C GLU A 196 -3.00 20.73 -14.55
N ASP A 197 -4.00 20.63 -13.69
CA ASP A 197 -3.87 20.97 -12.27
C ASP A 197 -3.09 19.91 -11.48
N LYS A 198 -3.04 18.68 -12.01
CA LYS A 198 -2.44 17.51 -11.34
C LYS A 198 -1.69 16.63 -12.32
N ILE A 199 -0.61 16.01 -11.87
CA ILE A 199 0.19 15.09 -12.69
C ILE A 199 0.08 13.66 -12.14
N ALA A 200 -0.35 12.74 -12.98
CA ALA A 200 -0.55 11.34 -12.66
C ALA A 200 0.63 10.50 -13.16
N PHE A 201 1.03 9.51 -12.37
CA PHE A 201 2.08 8.56 -12.72
C PHE A 201 1.52 7.14 -12.53
N PRO A 202 1.94 6.10 -13.28
CA PRO A 202 1.85 4.75 -12.76
C PRO A 202 2.59 4.70 -11.41
N ALA A 203 2.21 3.78 -10.52
CA ALA A 203 2.80 3.68 -9.19
C ALA A 203 4.26 3.17 -9.22
N VAL A 204 5.17 4.04 -9.62
CA VAL A 204 6.59 3.78 -9.87
C VAL A 204 7.51 4.78 -9.19
N LEU A 205 7.04 5.66 -8.30
CA LEU A 205 7.86 6.75 -7.74
C LEU A 205 8.94 6.29 -6.73
N GLY A 206 9.38 5.05 -6.80
CA GLY A 206 10.36 4.47 -5.86
C GLY A 206 9.92 3.10 -5.37
N LEU A 207 10.90 2.29 -4.99
CA LEU A 207 10.73 1.05 -4.25
C LEU A 207 10.45 1.34 -2.77
N GLU A 208 11.19 2.27 -2.18
CA GLU A 208 11.12 2.64 -0.76
C GLU A 208 11.00 4.16 -0.59
N SER A 209 11.61 4.95 -1.48
CA SER A 209 11.72 6.42 -1.35
C SER A 209 10.53 7.21 -1.91
N ALA A 210 9.36 6.60 -2.04
CA ALA A 210 8.25 7.18 -2.81
C ALA A 210 7.75 8.54 -2.28
N MET A 211 7.84 8.77 -0.97
CA MET A 211 7.53 10.06 -0.37
C MET A 211 8.58 11.11 -0.74
N SER A 212 9.88 10.84 -0.60
CA SER A 212 10.92 11.82 -0.91
C SER A 212 10.93 12.19 -2.41
N VAL A 213 10.78 11.20 -3.29
CA VAL A 213 10.65 11.40 -4.75
C VAL A 213 9.45 12.30 -5.05
N LYS A 214 8.28 11.99 -4.47
CA LYS A 214 7.09 12.81 -4.63
C LYS A 214 7.31 14.27 -4.20
N LYS A 215 7.84 14.49 -2.99
CA LYS A 215 8.13 15.83 -2.46
C LYS A 215 9.04 16.62 -3.40
N ARG A 216 10.09 15.98 -3.93
CA ARG A 216 11.04 16.65 -4.84
C ARG A 216 10.40 17.06 -6.16
N ILE A 217 9.59 16.18 -6.76
CA ILE A 217 8.86 16.49 -8.00
C ILE A 217 7.83 17.61 -7.75
N GLU A 218 7.02 17.52 -6.70
CA GLU A 218 6.01 18.55 -6.39
C GLU A 218 6.65 19.91 -6.08
N HIS A 219 7.77 19.92 -5.36
CA HIS A 219 8.50 21.15 -5.06
C HIS A 219 9.02 21.84 -6.33
N ARG A 220 9.55 21.07 -7.29
CA ARG A 220 10.10 21.61 -8.54
C ARG A 220 9.03 22.07 -9.53
N LEU A 221 7.89 21.39 -9.56
CA LEU A 221 6.80 21.70 -10.50
C LEU A 221 5.72 22.61 -9.93
N GLU A 222 5.75 22.87 -8.61
CA GLU A 222 4.74 23.62 -7.87
C GLU A 222 3.31 23.09 -8.11
N ARG A 223 3.20 21.77 -8.30
CA ARG A 223 1.95 21.10 -8.66
C ARG A 223 1.80 19.78 -7.92
N PRO A 224 0.57 19.43 -7.52
CA PRO A 224 0.31 18.14 -6.91
C PRO A 224 0.54 17.01 -7.91
N ILE A 225 1.17 15.94 -7.42
CA ILE A 225 1.29 14.70 -8.17
C ILE A 225 0.63 13.54 -7.45
N PHE A 226 0.26 12.51 -8.20
CA PHE A 226 -0.21 11.26 -7.62
C PHE A 226 0.16 10.02 -8.44
N GLU A 227 0.28 8.90 -7.74
CA GLU A 227 0.40 7.57 -8.33
C GLU A 227 -0.99 6.99 -8.60
N ILE A 228 -1.11 6.29 -9.73
CA ILE A 228 -2.20 5.41 -10.10
C ILE A 228 -1.71 3.98 -9.83
N PRO A 229 -2.38 3.20 -8.97
CA PRO A 229 -1.99 1.82 -8.71
C PRO A 229 -1.96 1.02 -10.01
N THR A 230 -0.84 0.33 -10.24
CA THR A 230 -0.64 -0.56 -11.39
C THR A 230 -1.08 -1.97 -11.07
N ILE A 231 -1.22 -2.81 -12.11
CA ILE A 231 -1.43 -4.24 -11.91
C ILE A 231 -0.22 -4.89 -11.22
N PRO A 232 -0.38 -6.08 -10.61
CA PRO A 232 0.71 -6.78 -9.94
C PRO A 232 1.95 -7.03 -10.83
N PRO A 233 3.17 -6.87 -10.29
CA PRO A 233 3.48 -6.53 -8.89
C PRO A 233 3.16 -5.06 -8.56
N SER A 234 2.45 -4.83 -7.45
CA SER A 234 2.03 -3.49 -7.02
C SER A 234 3.08 -2.89 -6.10
N MET A 235 3.72 -1.79 -6.52
CA MET A 235 4.70 -1.11 -5.67
C MET A 235 4.08 -0.56 -4.38
N PRO A 236 2.89 0.09 -4.39
CA PRO A 236 2.22 0.51 -3.17
C PRO A 236 1.93 -0.64 -2.20
N GLY A 237 1.51 -1.80 -2.72
CA GLY A 237 1.26 -2.99 -1.90
C GLY A 237 2.54 -3.55 -1.27
N ARG A 238 3.64 -3.59 -2.03
CA ARG A 238 4.97 -4.00 -1.53
C ARG A 238 5.49 -3.04 -0.47
N ARG A 239 5.35 -1.73 -0.71
CA ARG A 239 5.69 -0.65 0.22
C ARG A 239 4.94 -0.84 1.55
N LEU A 240 3.61 -1.00 1.50
CA LEU A 240 2.79 -1.28 2.68
C LEU A 240 3.29 -2.51 3.45
N PHE A 241 3.52 -3.63 2.76
CA PHE A 241 4.01 -4.84 3.39
C PHE A 241 5.38 -4.65 4.05
N ASN A 242 6.33 -4.01 3.36
CA ASN A 242 7.66 -3.74 3.89
C ASN A 242 7.59 -2.84 5.13
N GLY A 243 6.80 -1.77 5.10
CA GLY A 243 6.62 -0.89 6.25
C GLY A 243 6.10 -1.63 7.49
N LEU A 244 5.05 -2.45 7.34
CA LEU A 244 4.50 -3.24 8.44
C LEU A 244 5.48 -4.32 8.94
N LYS A 245 6.21 -4.96 8.03
CA LYS A 245 7.24 -5.96 8.35
C LYS A 245 8.40 -5.35 9.14
N ASP A 246 8.85 -4.17 8.74
CA ASP A 246 9.95 -3.47 9.39
C ASP A 246 9.51 -2.94 10.76
N HIS A 247 8.26 -2.45 10.87
CA HIS A 247 7.66 -2.09 12.16
C HIS A 247 7.62 -3.29 13.12
N PHE A 248 7.15 -4.46 12.67
CA PHE A 248 7.12 -5.69 13.48
C PHE A 248 8.51 -6.08 14.00
N ARG A 249 9.52 -6.05 13.12
CA ARG A 249 10.91 -6.34 13.49
C ARG A 249 11.47 -5.34 14.50
N ARG A 250 11.19 -4.04 14.32
CA ARG A 250 11.61 -2.99 15.27
C ARG A 250 10.97 -3.17 16.65
N LYS A 251 9.79 -3.77 16.74
CA LYS A 251 9.13 -4.15 18.00
C LYS A 251 9.69 -5.42 18.64
N GLY A 252 10.69 -6.06 18.04
CA GLY A 252 11.33 -7.28 18.57
C GLY A 252 10.74 -8.59 18.04
N GLY A 253 9.80 -8.52 17.10
CA GLY A 253 9.20 -9.70 16.48
C GLY A 253 10.17 -10.46 15.57
N VAL A 254 10.10 -11.79 15.60
CA VAL A 254 10.92 -12.68 14.75
C VAL A 254 10.08 -13.26 13.62
N ILE A 255 10.58 -13.25 12.39
CA ILE A 255 9.89 -13.85 11.22
C ILE A 255 10.71 -15.01 10.67
N TYR A 256 10.08 -16.18 10.59
CA TYR A 256 10.58 -17.38 9.92
C TYR A 256 9.99 -17.47 8.51
N TRP A 257 10.84 -17.15 7.52
CA TRP A 257 10.47 -17.11 6.11
C TRP A 257 10.65 -18.46 5.42
N GLY A 258 9.64 -18.89 4.67
CA GLY A 258 9.68 -20.16 3.93
C GLY A 258 9.59 -21.38 4.84
N TRP A 259 9.00 -21.21 6.02
CA TRP A 259 8.81 -22.26 7.04
C TRP A 259 7.31 -22.63 7.08
N PRO A 260 6.84 -23.52 6.19
CA PRO A 260 5.45 -23.98 6.21
C PRO A 260 5.15 -24.66 7.54
N VAL A 261 4.02 -24.29 8.15
CA VAL A 261 3.48 -25.03 9.29
C VAL A 261 2.92 -26.35 8.79
N VAL A 262 3.45 -27.45 9.28
CA VAL A 262 3.07 -28.82 8.88
C VAL A 262 2.26 -29.55 9.94
N GLY A 263 2.23 -29.03 11.17
CA GLY A 263 1.41 -29.60 12.23
C GLY A 263 1.39 -28.73 13.48
N VAL A 264 0.49 -29.10 14.39
CA VAL A 264 0.35 -28.46 15.70
C VAL A 264 0.13 -29.54 16.77
N GLU A 265 0.72 -29.33 17.94
CA GLU A 265 0.37 -30.08 19.15
C GLU A 265 -0.67 -29.29 19.93
N LYS A 266 -1.71 -29.99 20.41
CA LYS A 266 -2.87 -29.36 21.03
C LYS A 266 -3.33 -30.11 22.27
N ALA A 267 -3.68 -29.35 23.30
CA ALA A 267 -4.43 -29.81 24.46
C ALA A 267 -5.82 -29.16 24.45
N GLY A 268 -6.83 -29.92 24.03
CA GLY A 268 -8.19 -29.41 23.84
C GLY A 268 -8.27 -28.32 22.76
N ARG A 269 -8.56 -27.07 23.17
CA ARG A 269 -8.62 -25.88 22.28
C ARG A 269 -7.32 -25.07 22.27
N GLN A 270 -6.36 -25.39 23.11
CA GLN A 270 -5.08 -24.69 23.20
C GLN A 270 -4.06 -25.36 22.27
N ILE A 271 -3.35 -24.54 21.48
CA ILE A 271 -2.18 -24.97 20.72
C ILE A 271 -0.96 -24.80 21.62
N GLU A 272 -0.24 -25.89 21.88
CA GLU A 272 0.94 -25.91 22.75
C GLU A 272 2.24 -25.82 21.94
N ALA A 273 2.25 -26.38 20.73
CA ALA A 273 3.40 -26.29 19.84
C ALA A 273 2.99 -26.19 18.36
N VAL A 274 3.83 -25.54 17.57
CA VAL A 274 3.71 -25.43 16.12
C VAL A 274 4.94 -26.09 15.49
N MET A 275 4.70 -27.08 14.64
CA MET A 275 5.75 -27.75 13.87
C MET A 275 5.85 -27.11 12.49
N ALA A 276 7.05 -26.65 12.12
CA ALA A 276 7.33 -26.10 10.81
C ALA A 276 8.55 -26.78 10.18
N GLU A 277 8.55 -26.92 8.86
CA GLU A 277 9.72 -27.42 8.14
C GLU A 277 10.72 -26.28 7.93
N SER A 278 11.94 -26.47 8.44
CA SER A 278 13.07 -25.60 8.10
C SER A 278 13.62 -25.97 6.72
N ARG A 279 13.94 -24.96 5.91
CA ARG A 279 14.84 -25.12 4.77
C ARG A 279 16.29 -24.96 5.23
N GLY A 280 16.78 -25.89 6.05
CA GLY A 280 18.16 -25.93 6.57
C GLY A 280 18.25 -26.11 8.08
#